data_AF-A0A7Y5IZJ0-F1
#
_entry.id   AF-A0A7Y5IZJ0-F1
#
_cell.length_a   1.000
_cell.length_b   1.000
_cell.length_c   1.000
_cell.angle_alpha   90.00
_cell.angle_beta   90.00
_cell.angle_gamma   90.00
#
_symmetry.space_group_name_H-M   'P 1'
#
loop_
_entity.id
_entity.type
_entity.pdbx_description
1 polymer ?
#
loop_
_entity_poly.entity_id
_entity_poly.type
_entity_poly.pdbx_seq_one_letter_code
_entity_poly.pdbx_strand_id
1 'polypeptide(L)'
;MRKELYEVHGGGKSAILDDFRSLTLYSGTRRKALRSRNQDKGHARELEHFFESLAKGVRPELSFESCAHTTEVMFRILERLRKESRAPRHEAAQSSGGAHG
;
A
#
# COMPACT_ATOMS: atom_id res chain seq x y z
N MET A 1 13.76 -11.02 7.12
CA MET A 1 13.60 -9.70 6.49
C MET A 1 12.12 -9.37 6.47
N ARG A 2 11.73 -8.16 6.88
CA ARG A 2 10.33 -7.70 6.78
C ARG A 2 10.01 -7.45 5.31
N LYS A 3 8.89 -7.95 4.81
CA LYS A 3 8.54 -7.83 3.38
C LYS A 3 7.53 -6.72 3.11
N GLU A 4 6.65 -6.48 4.08
CA GLU A 4 5.52 -5.57 3.90
C GLU A 4 5.39 -4.65 5.11
N LEU A 5 5.25 -3.35 4.85
CA LEU A 5 5.02 -2.32 5.85
C LEU A 5 3.92 -1.41 5.33
N TYR A 6 2.82 -1.31 6.08
CA TYR A 6 1.72 -0.42 5.78
C TYR A 6 1.67 0.67 6.84
N GLU A 7 1.57 1.91 6.39
CA GLU A 7 1.38 3.06 7.26
C GLU A 7 0.20 3.90 6.72
N VAL A 8 -0.76 4.16 7.59
CA VAL A 8 -2.00 4.89 7.25
C VAL A 8 -2.18 6.03 8.24
N HIS A 9 -2.45 7.23 7.73
CA HIS A 9 -2.69 8.43 8.52
C HIS A 9 -4.04 9.06 8.18
N GLY A 10 -4.80 9.47 9.19
CA GLY A 10 -6.08 10.15 8.98
C GLY A 10 -6.75 10.52 10.30
N GLY A 11 -7.46 11.66 10.31
CA GLY A 11 -8.24 12.10 11.48
C GLY A 11 -7.44 12.21 12.79
N GLY A 12 -6.18 12.66 12.71
CA GLY A 12 -5.28 12.78 13.86
C GLY A 12 -4.81 11.44 14.45
N LYS A 13 -4.92 10.36 13.68
CA LYS A 13 -4.51 9.00 14.06
C LYS A 13 -3.57 8.42 13.01
N SER A 14 -2.73 7.50 13.46
CA SER A 14 -1.82 6.75 12.59
C SER A 14 -1.88 5.26 12.91
N ALA A 15 -1.74 4.40 11.91
CA ALA A 15 -1.66 2.96 12.06
C ALA A 15 -0.46 2.44 11.27
N ILE A 16 0.37 1.61 11.91
CA ILE A 16 1.51 0.93 11.28
C ILE A 16 1.28 -0.57 11.41
N LEU A 17 1.13 -1.28 10.29
CA LEU A 17 1.09 -2.73 10.21
C LEU A 17 2.40 -3.24 9.61
N ASP A 18 3.12 -4.04 10.39
CA ASP A 18 4.43 -4.58 10.02
C ASP A 18 4.32 -6.08 9.80
N ASP A 19 4.54 -6.50 8.55
CA ASP A 19 4.60 -7.87 8.07
C ASP A 19 3.40 -8.73 8.48
N PHE A 20 2.21 -8.14 8.68
CA PHE A 20 1.01 -8.77 9.24
C PHE A 20 1.23 -9.44 10.62
N ARG A 21 2.26 -9.03 11.35
CA ARG A 21 2.65 -9.58 12.66
C ARG A 21 2.43 -8.61 13.79
N SER A 22 2.58 -7.31 13.52
CA SER A 22 2.35 -6.29 14.55
C SER A 22 1.64 -5.08 14.01
N LEU A 23 0.62 -4.63 14.75
CA LEU A 23 -0.11 -3.41 14.48
C LEU A 23 0.18 -2.41 15.59
N THR A 24 0.66 -1.22 15.24
CA THR A 24 0.81 -0.10 16.17
C THR A 24 -0.15 1.01 15.79
N LEU A 25 -0.95 1.48 16.75
CA LEU A 25 -1.92 2.55 16.59
C LEU A 25 -1.50 3.75 17.43
N TYR A 26 -1.60 4.94 16.85
CA TYR A 26 -1.32 6.22 17.49
C TYR A 26 -2.55 7.12 17.46
N SER A 27 -2.81 7.81 18.57
CA SER A 27 -3.87 8.81 18.68
C SER A 27 -3.49 9.86 19.74
N GLY A 28 -3.08 11.04 19.28
CA GLY A 28 -2.45 12.05 20.15
C GLY A 28 -1.20 11.47 20.82
N THR A 29 -1.14 11.52 22.14
CA THR A 29 -0.05 10.95 22.94
C THR A 29 -0.20 9.45 23.23
N ARG A 30 -1.33 8.84 22.85
CA ARG A 30 -1.61 7.42 23.13
C ARG A 30 -1.03 6.53 22.04
N ARG A 31 -0.42 5.43 22.48
CA ARG A 31 0.12 4.36 21.64
C ARG A 31 -0.46 3.02 22.10
N LYS A 32 -0.98 2.21 21.16
CA LYS A 32 -1.42 0.84 21.40
C LYS A 32 -0.71 -0.09 20.42
N ALA A 33 -0.17 -1.20 20.89
CA ALA A 33 0.46 -2.21 20.04
C ALA A 33 -0.25 -3.55 20.21
N LEU A 34 -0.53 -4.22 19.09
CA LEU A 34 -1.01 -5.59 19.04
C LEU A 34 0.02 -6.44 18.30
N ARG A 35 0.21 -7.67 18.74
CA ARG A 35 1.14 -8.63 18.10
C ARG A 35 0.44 -9.96 17.90
N SER A 36 0.65 -10.55 16.74
CA SER A 36 0.29 -11.92 16.41
C SER A 36 1.53 -12.80 16.39
N ARG A 37 1.38 -14.06 16.78
CA ARG A 37 2.45 -15.07 16.66
C ARG A 37 2.63 -15.50 15.20
N ASN A 38 1.54 -15.48 14.43
CA ASN A 38 1.51 -15.89 13.03
C ASN A 38 1.40 -14.69 12.11
N GLN A 39 1.87 -14.86 10.88
CA GLN A 39 1.68 -13.90 9.80
C GLN A 39 0.36 -14.20 9.13
N ASP A 40 -0.70 -13.51 9.54
CA ASP A 40 -2.02 -13.70 8.95
C ASP A 40 -2.21 -12.76 7.76
N LYS A 41 -1.92 -13.27 6.56
CA LYS A 41 -2.16 -12.56 5.30
C LYS A 41 -3.57 -12.79 4.73
N GLY A 42 -4.40 -13.57 5.42
CA GLY A 42 -5.76 -13.88 4.97
C GLY A 42 -5.89 -15.01 3.96
N HIS A 43 -4.82 -15.70 3.54
CA HIS A 43 -4.91 -16.77 2.52
C HIS A 43 -5.91 -17.88 2.87
N ALA A 44 -5.93 -18.31 4.15
CA ALA A 44 -6.86 -19.36 4.58
C ALA A 44 -8.31 -18.89 4.49
N ARG A 45 -8.57 -17.65 4.92
CA ARG A 45 -9.90 -17.02 4.86
C ARG A 45 -10.36 -16.79 3.43
N GLU A 46 -9.45 -16.40 2.54
CA GLU A 46 -9.73 -16.24 1.11
C GLU A 46 -10.20 -17.56 0.47
N LEU A 47 -9.49 -18.66 0.74
CA LEU A 47 -9.87 -19.98 0.24
C LEU A 47 -11.20 -20.46 0.82
N GLU A 48 -11.42 -20.27 2.12
CA GLU A 48 -12.69 -20.59 2.78
C GLU A 48 -13.85 -19.83 2.12
N HIS A 49 -13.70 -18.52 1.94
CA HIS A 49 -14.70 -17.68 1.28
C HIS A 49 -14.95 -18.11 -0.17
N PHE A 50 -13.90 -18.49 -0.90
CA PHE A 50 -14.03 -18.97 -2.27
C PHE A 50 -14.88 -20.24 -2.35
N PHE A 51 -14.57 -21.26 -1.54
CA PHE A 51 -15.37 -22.49 -1.53
C PHE A 51 -16.80 -22.26 -1.05
N GLU A 52 -16.99 -21.39 -0.06
CA GLU A 52 -18.33 -20.99 0.39
C GLU A 52 -19.14 -20.32 -0.71
N SER A 53 -18.51 -19.44 -1.50
CA SER A 53 -19.13 -18.77 -2.65
C SER A 53 -19.60 -19.77 -3.70
N LEU A 54 -18.79 -20.79 -3.99
CA LEU A 54 -19.16 -21.88 -4.91
C LEU A 54 -20.30 -22.74 -4.35
N ALA A 55 -20.23 -23.12 -3.08
CA ALA A 55 -21.20 -24.02 -2.46
C ALA A 55 -22.58 -23.38 -2.24
N LYS A 56 -22.60 -22.10 -1.87
CA LYS A 56 -23.83 -21.37 -1.50
C LYS A 56 -24.34 -20.46 -2.61
N GLY A 57 -23.61 -20.33 -3.71
CA GLY A 57 -23.94 -19.41 -4.80
C GLY A 57 -23.90 -17.93 -4.39
N VAL A 58 -23.18 -17.60 -3.31
CA VAL A 58 -23.01 -16.22 -2.86
C VAL A 58 -21.93 -15.53 -3.71
N ARG A 59 -22.09 -14.22 -3.91
CA ARG A 59 -21.09 -13.46 -4.67
C ARG A 59 -19.77 -13.41 -3.89
N PRO A 60 -18.62 -13.61 -4.56
CA PRO A 60 -17.30 -13.38 -3.96
C PRO A 60 -17.17 -11.97 -3.39
N GLU A 61 -16.51 -11.82 -2.23
CA GLU A 61 -16.15 -10.51 -1.65
C GLU A 61 -15.26 -9.71 -2.63
N LEU A 62 -14.38 -10.39 -3.35
CA LEU A 62 -13.55 -9.80 -4.40
C LEU A 62 -14.29 -9.85 -5.76
N SER A 63 -14.70 -8.69 -6.25
CA SER A 63 -15.40 -8.60 -7.55
C SER A 63 -14.43 -8.67 -8.73
N PHE A 64 -14.91 -9.18 -9.87
CA PHE A 64 -14.16 -9.16 -11.13
C PHE A 64 -13.79 -7.72 -11.56
N GLU A 65 -14.70 -6.77 -11.37
CA GLU A 65 -14.46 -5.35 -11.69
C GLU A 65 -13.29 -4.79 -10.89
N SER A 66 -13.20 -5.09 -9.58
CA SER A 66 -12.06 -4.69 -8.74
C SER A 66 -10.73 -5.26 -9.22
N CYS A 67 -10.72 -6.52 -9.70
CA CYS A 67 -9.54 -7.13 -10.30
C CYS A 67 -9.12 -6.42 -11.60
N ALA A 68 -10.08 -6.20 -12.51
CA ALA A 68 -9.83 -5.50 -13.77
C ALA A 68 -9.33 -4.07 -13.54
N HIS A 69 -9.93 -3.35 -12.59
CA HIS A 69 -9.52 -2.00 -12.22
C HIS A 69 -8.09 -1.96 -11.67
N THR A 70 -7.71 -2.95 -10.86
CA THR A 70 -6.32 -3.07 -10.36
C THR A 70 -5.34 -3.22 -11.52
N THR A 71 -5.63 -4.09 -12.48
CA THR A 71 -4.80 -4.24 -13.70
C THR A 71 -4.71 -2.94 -14.51
N GLU A 72 -5.83 -2.24 -14.68
CA GLU A 72 -5.87 -0.96 -15.38
C GLU A 72 -4.97 0.09 -14.71
N VAL A 73 -5.07 0.23 -13.38
CA VAL A 73 -4.24 1.14 -12.60
C VAL A 73 -2.76 0.81 -12.77
N MET A 74 -2.39 -0.47 -12.74
CA MET A 74 -1.01 -0.91 -12.96
C MET A 74 -0.49 -0.49 -14.34
N PHE A 75 -1.28 -0.65 -15.41
CA PHE A 75 -0.88 -0.18 -16.74
C PHE A 75 -0.71 1.34 -16.79
N ARG A 76 -1.63 2.10 -16.20
CA ARG A 76 -1.53 3.57 -16.13
C ARG A 76 -0.26 4.03 -15.40
N ILE A 77 0.12 3.34 -14.31
CA ILE A 77 1.36 3.60 -13.58
C ILE A 77 2.57 3.35 -14.49
N LEU A 78 2.63 2.20 -15.18
CA LEU A 78 3.74 1.85 -16.08
C LEU A 78 3.87 2.83 -17.25
N GLU A 79 2.75 3.23 -17.84
CA GLU A 79 2.71 4.23 -18.90
C GLU A 79 3.27 5.58 -18.42
N ARG A 80 2.89 6.00 -17.20
CA ARG A 80 3.35 7.26 -16.63
C ARG A 80 4.86 7.24 -16.38
N LEU A 81 5.37 6.18 -15.74
CA LEU A 81 6.80 6.01 -15.48
C LEU A 81 7.62 6.01 -16.78
N ARG A 82 7.11 5.36 -17.84
CA ARG A 82 7.77 5.35 -19.15
C ARG A 82 7.83 6.74 -19.78
N LYS A 83 6.79 7.57 -19.61
CA LYS A 83 6.75 8.95 -20.12
C LYS A 83 7.71 9.86 -19.35
N GLU A 84 7.73 9.77 -18.02
CA GLU A 84 8.63 10.57 -17.17
C GLU A 84 10.11 10.22 -17.38
N SER A 85 10.41 8.95 -17.64
CA SER A 85 11.77 8.50 -17.99
C SER A 85 12.30 9.09 -19.31
N ARG A 86 11.41 9.62 -20.17
CA ARG A 86 11.73 10.19 -21.49
C ARG A 86 11.73 11.72 -21.50
N ALA A 87 11.29 12.37 -20.43
CA ALA A 87 11.41 13.82 -20.30
C ALA A 87 12.87 14.16 -19.98
N PRO A 88 13.47 15.19 -20.62
CA PRO A 88 14.81 15.64 -20.26
C PRO A 88 14.81 16.02 -18.77
N ARG A 89 15.68 15.40 -17.97
CA ARG A 89 15.86 15.80 -16.58
C ARG A 89 16.32 17.25 -16.63
N HIS A 90 15.55 18.17 -16.06
CA HIS A 90 16.01 19.54 -15.89
C HIS A 90 17.35 19.49 -15.14
N GLU A 91 18.43 19.85 -15.83
CA GLU A 91 19.73 20.09 -15.21
C GLU A 91 19.50 21.12 -14.10
N ALA A 92 19.83 20.73 -12.87
CA ALA A 92 19.80 21.62 -11.73
C ALA A 92 20.70 22.80 -12.05
N ALA A 93 20.10 23.99 -12.21
CA ALA A 93 20.82 25.23 -12.41
C ALA A 93 21.78 25.43 -11.23
N GLN A 94 23.07 25.20 -11.49
CA GLN A 94 24.13 25.79 -10.69
C GLN A 94 24.19 27.26 -11.08
N SER A 95 23.33 28.09 -10.48
CA SER A 95 23.53 29.53 -10.52
C SER A 95 24.49 29.91 -9.39
N SER A 96 25.74 30.07 -9.78
CA SER A 96 26.72 31.01 -9.24
C SER A 96 26.13 32.17 -8.43
N GLY A 97 26.51 32.27 -7.17
CA GLY A 97 26.79 33.54 -6.49
C GLY A 97 28.13 33.34 -5.78
N GLY A 98 29.25 33.90 -6.22
CA GLY A 98 29.43 35.31 -6.51
C GLY A 98 29.66 36.02 -5.17
N ALA A 99 30.94 36.18 -4.82
CA ALA A 99 31.44 36.88 -3.63
C ALA A 99 30.75 38.22 -3.37
N HIS A 100 30.78 38.74 -2.14
CA HIS A 100 31.05 40.14 -1.76
C HIS A 100 30.98 40.29 -0.22
N GLY A 101 32.02 40.87 0.39
CA GLY A 101 31.99 41.50 1.71
C GLY A 101 32.66 40.76 2.85
#